data_AF-A0A536DCU3-F1
#
_entry.id   AF-A0A536DCU3-F1
#
_cell.length_a   1.000
_cell.length_b   1.000
_cell.length_c   1.000
_cell.angle_alpha   90.00
_cell.angle_beta   90.00
_cell.angle_gamma   90.00
#
_symmetry.space_group_name_H-M   'P 1'
#
loop_
_entity.id
_entity.type
_entity.pdbx_description
1 polymer ?
#
loop_
_entity_poly.entity_id
_entity_poly.type
_entity_poly.pdbx_seq_one_letter_code
_entity_poly.pdbx_strand_id
1 'polypeptide(L)'
;MSYWCAHPLFRYEAGMEIDIGARLMGFAEGKSGKFFMPRGEIDHAGLRWRGGQAIEIAWDREATPYCGIWICNGDLGGYRQVAIEPATGGGDRPDSDEPPPMLAPGQVMSWWLEIRAG
;
A
#
# COMPACT_ATOMS: atom_id res chain seq x y z
N MET A 1 -3.64 0.13 -17.10
CA MET A 1 -2.29 0.17 -16.48
C MET A 1 -2.40 1.28 -15.46
N SER A 2 -2.48 1.00 -14.15
CA SER A 2 -2.55 2.04 -13.12
C SER A 2 -1.29 2.91 -13.16
N TYR A 3 -1.42 4.23 -13.00
CA TYR A 3 -0.26 5.03 -12.62
C TYR A 3 0.00 4.69 -11.16
N TRP A 4 0.97 3.83 -10.91
CA TRP A 4 1.43 3.55 -9.56
C TRP A 4 2.00 4.84 -8.97
N CYS A 5 1.37 5.29 -7.90
CA CYS A 5 1.62 6.61 -7.35
C CYS A 5 2.87 6.55 -6.46
N ALA A 6 2.89 5.64 -5.49
CA ALA A 6 4.03 5.37 -4.63
C ALA A 6 3.95 3.95 -4.04
N HIS A 7 5.11 3.38 -3.72
CA HIS A 7 5.21 2.11 -2.98
C HIS A 7 6.15 2.27 -1.78
N PRO A 8 5.75 3.02 -0.72
CA PRO A 8 6.51 3.03 0.52
C PRO A 8 6.71 1.60 1.03
N LEU A 9 7.98 1.21 1.07
CA LEU A 9 8.42 -0.13 1.39
C LEU A 9 9.14 -0.10 2.73
N PHE A 10 8.65 -0.88 3.69
CA PHE A 10 9.21 -0.93 5.03
C PHE A 10 9.59 -2.35 5.40
N ARG A 11 10.47 -2.48 6.39
CA ARG A 11 10.86 -3.79 6.92
C ARG A 11 9.65 -4.47 7.55
N TYR A 12 9.39 -5.72 7.17
CA TYR A 12 8.40 -6.55 7.83
C TYR A 12 9.04 -7.34 8.97
N GLU A 13 8.38 -7.40 10.13
CA GLU A 13 8.83 -8.17 11.29
C GLU A 13 7.70 -9.03 11.84
N ALA A 14 8.05 -10.21 12.33
CA ALA A 14 7.07 -11.11 12.94
C ALA A 14 6.40 -10.43 14.14
N GLY A 15 5.07 -10.28 14.06
CA GLY A 15 4.29 -9.61 15.10
C GLY A 15 4.43 -8.10 15.14
N MET A 16 4.88 -7.45 14.05
CA MET A 16 4.57 -6.04 13.82
C MET A 16 3.05 -5.88 13.66
N GLU A 17 2.54 -4.69 13.95
CA GLU A 17 1.15 -4.33 13.72
C GLU A 17 1.03 -3.53 12.43
N ILE A 18 0.06 -3.91 11.61
CA ILE A 18 -0.34 -3.20 10.41
C ILE A 18 -1.81 -2.82 10.62
N ASP A 19 -2.08 -1.54 10.73
CA ASP A 19 -3.41 -0.97 10.97
C ASP A 19 -3.86 -0.21 9.73
N ILE A 20 -4.97 -0.63 9.15
CA ILE A 20 -5.56 -0.03 7.94
C ILE A 20 -7.02 0.38 8.23
N GLY A 21 -7.32 0.80 9.46
CA GLY A 21 -8.69 0.93 9.99
C GLY A 21 -9.22 -0.38 10.60
N ALA A 22 -8.49 -1.47 10.38
CA ALA A 22 -8.57 -2.72 11.11
C ALA A 22 -7.15 -3.32 11.19
N ARG A 23 -6.92 -4.15 12.21
CA ARG A 23 -5.65 -4.88 12.33
C ARG A 23 -5.55 -5.95 11.26
N LEU A 24 -4.63 -5.78 10.32
CA LEU A 24 -4.32 -6.80 9.33
C LEU A 24 -3.53 -7.93 9.98
N MET A 25 -4.00 -9.16 9.79
CA MET A 25 -3.24 -10.35 10.22
C MET A 25 -2.00 -10.49 9.34
N GLY A 26 -0.84 -10.62 9.98
CA GLY A 26 0.43 -10.84 9.28
C GLY A 26 0.50 -12.21 8.60
N PHE A 27 1.47 -12.38 7.70
CA PHE A 27 1.75 -13.66 7.07
C PHE A 27 2.67 -14.54 7.93
N ALA A 28 2.45 -15.86 7.87
CA ALA A 28 3.37 -16.85 8.42
C ALA A 28 4.76 -16.73 7.77
N GLU A 29 5.78 -17.25 8.44
CA GLU A 29 7.14 -17.28 7.89
C GLU A 29 7.20 -18.11 6.60
N GLY A 30 7.97 -17.64 5.62
CA GLY A 30 8.05 -18.25 4.29
C GLY A 30 6.78 -18.09 3.47
N LYS A 31 6.03 -17.00 3.68
CA LYS A 31 4.85 -16.64 2.88
C LYS A 31 4.87 -15.18 2.47
N SER A 32 4.42 -14.93 1.26
CA SER A 32 4.06 -13.63 0.72
C SER A 32 2.61 -13.59 0.29
N GLY A 33 2.05 -12.40 0.22
CA GLY A 33 0.77 -12.19 -0.43
C GLY A 33 0.47 -10.72 -0.67
N LYS A 34 -0.53 -10.50 -1.54
CA LYS A 34 -1.05 -9.19 -1.88
C LYS A 34 -2.53 -9.15 -1.57
N PHE A 35 -2.96 -8.09 -0.90
CA PHE A 35 -4.36 -7.78 -0.66
C PHE A 35 -4.73 -6.53 -1.44
N PHE A 36 -5.94 -6.51 -1.97
CA PHE A 36 -6.50 -5.33 -2.62
C PHE A 36 -7.65 -4.84 -1.74
N MET A 37 -7.55 -3.59 -1.32
CA MET A 37 -8.61 -2.96 -0.56
C MET A 37 -9.71 -2.47 -1.50
N PRO A 38 -10.98 -2.59 -1.12
CA PRO A 38 -12.08 -1.96 -1.83
C PRO A 38 -11.83 -0.47 -2.07
N ARG A 39 -12.33 0.01 -3.21
CA ARG A 39 -12.13 1.38 -3.66
C ARG A 39 -12.56 2.38 -2.59
N GLY A 40 -11.61 3.21 -2.19
CA GLY A 40 -11.79 4.28 -1.24
C GLY A 40 -12.15 3.77 0.14
N GLU A 41 -11.86 2.53 0.52
CA GLU A 41 -12.10 2.06 1.89
C GLU A 41 -11.09 2.67 2.86
N ILE A 42 -9.83 2.75 2.43
CA ILE A 42 -8.72 3.27 3.23
C ILE A 42 -8.00 4.40 2.50
N ASP A 43 -7.49 5.35 3.29
CA ASP A 43 -6.66 6.48 2.86
C ASP A 43 -5.45 6.72 3.77
N HIS A 44 -5.23 5.79 4.70
CA HIS A 44 -4.13 5.80 5.65
C HIS A 44 -3.75 4.37 6.07
N ALA A 45 -2.54 4.23 6.61
CA ALA A 45 -2.04 3.02 7.23
C ALA A 45 -1.07 3.35 8.37
N GLY A 46 -1.14 2.58 9.46
CA GLY A 46 -0.19 2.61 10.58
C GLY A 46 0.65 1.35 10.60
N LEU A 47 1.97 1.51 10.74
CA LEU A 47 2.93 0.43 10.92
C LEU A 47 3.59 0.58 12.29
N ARG A 48 3.53 -0.45 13.14
CA ARG A 48 4.17 -0.44 14.46
C ARG A 48 5.04 -1.67 14.64
N TRP A 49 6.32 -1.45 14.89
CA TRP A 49 7.29 -2.50 15.17
C TRP A 49 7.33 -2.83 16.66
N ARG A 50 7.72 -4.07 17.01
CA ARG A 50 7.85 -4.49 18.41
C ARG A 50 8.84 -3.63 19.21
N GLY A 51 9.83 -3.06 18.53
CA GLY A 51 10.80 -2.14 19.13
C GLY A 51 10.25 -0.76 19.48
N GLY A 52 8.95 -0.50 19.24
CA GLY A 52 8.27 0.76 19.53
C GLY A 52 8.34 1.79 18.41
N GLN A 53 9.12 1.54 17.35
CA GLN A 53 9.12 2.40 16.16
C GLN A 53 7.73 2.37 15.51
N ALA A 54 7.27 3.52 15.04
CA ALA A 54 5.99 3.63 14.37
C ALA A 54 6.09 4.54 13.15
N ILE A 55 5.31 4.22 12.12
CA ILE A 55 5.13 5.05 10.94
C ILE A 55 3.64 5.17 10.66
N GLU A 56 3.20 6.39 10.39
CA GLU A 56 1.89 6.67 9.83
C GLU A 56 2.03 7.11 8.38
N ILE A 57 1.17 6.59 7.52
CA ILE A 57 1.12 6.87 6.09
C ILE A 57 -0.29 7.35 5.80
N ALA A 58 -0.42 8.46 5.07
CA ALA A 58 -1.70 8.95 4.58
C ALA A 58 -1.54 9.40 3.12
N TRP A 59 -2.62 9.36 2.35
CA TRP A 59 -2.59 9.75 0.94
C TRP A 59 -3.88 10.42 0.46
N ASP A 60 -3.80 10.99 -0.73
CA ASP A 60 -4.93 11.61 -1.41
C ASP A 60 -5.98 10.56 -1.84
N ARG A 61 -7.03 10.38 -1.04
CA ARG A 61 -8.11 9.42 -1.33
C ARG A 61 -8.83 9.68 -2.65
N GLU A 62 -8.95 10.95 -3.04
CA GLU A 62 -9.70 11.31 -4.25
C GLU A 62 -8.89 10.99 -5.51
N ALA A 63 -7.59 11.29 -5.47
CA ALA A 63 -6.69 11.04 -6.58
C ALA A 63 -6.22 9.58 -6.66
N THR A 64 -6.00 8.92 -5.51
CA THR A 64 -5.50 7.54 -5.41
C THR A 64 -6.44 6.68 -4.55
N PRO A 65 -7.66 6.38 -5.04
CA PRO A 65 -8.69 5.73 -4.24
C PRO A 65 -8.47 4.23 -4.04
N TYR A 66 -7.51 3.61 -4.73
CA TYR A 66 -7.21 2.19 -4.55
C TYR A 66 -5.99 2.01 -3.67
N CYS A 67 -5.91 0.89 -2.94
CA CYS A 67 -4.70 0.53 -2.21
C CYS A 67 -4.44 -0.97 -2.31
N GLY A 68 -3.25 -1.33 -2.79
CA GLY A 68 -2.66 -2.65 -2.60
C GLY A 68 -1.87 -2.70 -1.30
N ILE A 69 -1.85 -3.85 -0.64
CA ILE A 69 -0.94 -4.12 0.46
C ILE A 69 -0.19 -5.40 0.11
N TRP A 70 1.13 -5.30 -0.03
CA TRP A 70 1.97 -6.45 -0.28
C TRP A 70 2.84 -6.74 0.94
N ILE A 71 2.87 -8.00 1.36
CA ILE A 71 3.73 -8.46 2.45
C ILE A 71 4.57 -9.60 1.91
N CYS A 72 5.87 -9.53 2.15
CA CYS A 72 6.82 -10.61 1.98
C CYS A 72 7.42 -10.97 3.33
N ASN A 73 7.32 -12.25 3.70
CA ASN A 73 7.88 -12.77 4.94
C ASN A 73 8.87 -13.93 4.68
N GLY A 74 9.80 -13.72 3.75
CA GLY A 74 11.01 -14.55 3.61
C GLY A 74 11.02 -15.57 2.48
N ASP A 75 9.92 -15.80 1.76
CA ASP A 75 9.84 -16.76 0.64
C ASP A 75 10.47 -16.23 -0.67
N LEU A 76 10.54 -14.92 -0.85
CA LEU A 76 11.17 -14.30 -2.01
C LEU A 76 12.59 -13.86 -1.63
N GLY A 77 13.57 -14.73 -1.84
CA GLY A 77 14.99 -14.43 -1.61
C GLY A 77 15.36 -14.11 -0.16
N GLY A 78 14.51 -14.46 0.81
CA GLY A 78 14.70 -14.12 2.22
C GLY A 78 14.28 -12.70 2.60
N TYR A 79 13.72 -11.92 1.68
CA TYR A 79 13.27 -10.55 1.96
C TYR A 79 12.10 -10.53 2.95
N ARG A 80 12.06 -9.48 3.78
CA ARG A 80 10.98 -9.26 4.75
C ARG A 80 10.52 -7.82 4.67
N GLN A 81 9.45 -7.59 3.93
CA GLN A 81 9.01 -6.25 3.56
C GLN A 81 7.49 -6.15 3.55
N VAL A 82 6.97 -4.97 3.87
CA VAL A 82 5.57 -4.59 3.65
C VAL A 82 5.54 -3.34 2.79
N ALA A 83 4.72 -3.36 1.75
CA ALA A 83 4.42 -2.22 0.91
C ALA A 83 2.97 -1.81 1.10
N ILE A 84 2.75 -0.50 1.28
CA ILE A 84 1.43 0.13 1.19
C ILE A 84 1.39 0.85 -0.15
N GLU A 85 0.42 0.52 -1.00
CA GLU A 85 0.48 0.87 -2.42
C GLU A 85 -0.77 1.62 -2.88
N PRO A 86 -0.92 2.91 -2.52
CA PRO A 86 -2.00 3.74 -3.06
C PRO A 86 -1.89 3.88 -4.58
N ALA A 87 -3.02 3.80 -5.27
CA ALA A 87 -3.07 3.74 -6.72
C ALA A 87 -4.26 4.50 -7.30
N THR A 88 -4.05 5.06 -8.50
CA THR A 88 -5.08 5.73 -9.31
C THR A 88 -6.07 4.75 -9.97
N GLY A 89 -5.69 3.48 -10.12
CA GLY A 89 -6.51 2.42 -10.71
C GLY A 89 -6.34 1.10 -9.94
N GLY A 90 -7.30 0.19 -10.07
CA GLY A 90 -7.39 -1.00 -9.25
C GLY A 90 -6.74 -2.26 -9.84
N GLY A 91 -6.45 -3.22 -8.96
CA GLY A 91 -6.13 -4.62 -9.32
C GLY A 91 -4.72 -4.91 -9.83
N ASP A 92 -3.82 -3.93 -9.93
CA ASP A 92 -2.46 -4.10 -10.48
C ASP A 92 -2.39 -4.76 -11.85
N ARG A 93 -3.37 -4.44 -12.69
CA ARG A 93 -3.48 -5.04 -14.02
C ARG A 93 -3.96 -4.03 -15.06
N PRO A 94 -3.42 -4.07 -16.29
CA PRO A 94 -3.80 -3.13 -17.31
C PRO A 94 -5.18 -3.37 -17.91
N ASP A 95 -5.71 -4.59 -17.81
CA ASP A 95 -7.01 -5.09 -18.27
C ASP A 95 -8.07 -5.11 -17.15
N SER A 96 -7.80 -4.46 -16.02
CA SER A 96 -8.76 -4.29 -14.92
C SER A 96 -9.95 -3.45 -15.37
N ASP A 97 -11.16 -3.80 -14.91
CA ASP A 97 -12.38 -2.99 -15.04
C ASP A 97 -12.30 -1.66 -14.25
N GLU A 98 -11.19 -1.44 -13.54
CA GLU A 98 -10.88 -0.25 -12.74
C GLU A 98 -9.64 0.49 -13.30
N PRO A 99 -9.68 0.99 -14.55
CA PRO A 99 -8.55 1.69 -15.15
C PRO A 99 -8.28 3.02 -14.43
N PRO A 100 -7.04 3.51 -14.40
CA PRO A 100 -6.77 4.84 -13.87
C PRO A 100 -7.38 5.94 -14.77
N PRO A 101 -7.45 7.19 -14.29
CA PRO A 101 -7.86 8.33 -15.09
C PRO A 101 -6.99 8.51 -16.33
N MET A 102 -7.61 8.83 -17.47
CA MET A 102 -6.90 9.18 -18.70
C MET A 102 -6.62 10.67 -18.75
N LEU A 103 -5.37 11.05 -19.02
CA LEU A 103 -4.95 12.45 -19.18
C LEU A 103 -4.82 12.79 -20.67
N ALA A 104 -5.46 13.87 -21.10
CA ALA A 104 -5.28 14.43 -22.43
C ALA A 104 -3.92 15.16 -22.54
N PRO A 105 -3.41 15.42 -23.76
CA PRO A 105 -2.20 16.21 -23.96
C PRO A 105 -2.29 17.57 -23.23
N GLY A 106 -1.30 17.84 -22.37
CA GLY A 106 -1.23 19.07 -21.57
C GLY A 106 -1.99 19.04 -20.24
N GLN A 107 -2.74 17.98 -19.93
CA GLN A 107 -3.33 17.81 -18.61
C GLN A 107 -2.30 17.32 -17.59
N VAL A 108 -2.47 17.77 -16.35
CA VAL A 108 -1.65 17.38 -15.20
C VAL A 108 -2.57 16.83 -14.13
N MET A 109 -2.17 15.70 -13.54
CA MET A 109 -2.75 15.18 -12.31
C MET A 109 -1.70 15.29 -11.22
N SER A 110 -2.10 15.75 -10.04
CA SER A 110 -1.28 15.83 -8.85
C SER A 110 -1.99 15.11 -7.71
N TRP A 111 -1.22 14.53 -6.82
CA TRP A 111 -1.67 13.81 -5.64
C TRP A 111 -0.56 13.90 -4.59
N TRP A 112 -0.87 13.56 -3.35
CA TRP A 112 0.08 13.57 -2.26
C TRP A 112 0.07 12.24 -1.50
N LEU A 113 1.22 11.94 -0.91
CA LEU A 113 1.40 10.92 0.12
C LEU A 113 2.29 11.52 1.20
N GLU A 114 1.89 11.34 2.44
CA GLU A 114 2.61 11.81 3.61
C GLU A 114 3.06 10.61 4.46
N ILE A 115 4.29 10.69 4.96
CA ILE A 115 4.85 9.70 5.89
C ILE A 115 5.30 10.45 7.14
N ARG A 116 4.82 10.02 8.30
CA ARG A 116 5.21 10.54 9.60
C ARG A 116 5.87 9.45 10.42
N ALA A 117 7.05 9.74 10.97
CA ALA A 117 7.67 8.88 11.98
C ALA A 117 7.17 9.29 13.37
N GLY A 118 6.78 8.29 14.17
CA GLY A 118 6.42 8.44 15.58
C GLY A 118 7.57 8.14 16.52
#